data_AF-A0A6J4I7J3-F1
#
_entry.id   AF-A0A6J4I7J3-F1
#
_cell.length_a   1.000
_cell.length_b   1.000
_cell.length_c   1.000
_cell.angle_alpha   90.00
_cell.angle_beta   90.00
_cell.angle_gamma   90.00
#
_symmetry.space_group_name_H-M   'P 1'
#
loop_
_entity.id
_entity.type
_entity.pdbx_description
1 polymer ?
#
loop_
_entity_poly.entity_id
_entity_poly.type
_entity_poly.pdbx_seq_one_letter_code
_entity_poly.pdbx_strand_id
1 'polypeptide(L)'
;MSDFSLSLSEDQQTIQKWVHDFAEEVVRPAAHEWDEREEFPYPVVEQAAEIGLYSFDFFANAMFDQTGLTLPVALEELFWGDAGIGLSIFGSGLAAAGIAAVGT
;
A
#
# COMPACT_ATOMS: atom_id res chain seq x y z
N MET A 1 3.69 15.68 -22.30
CA MET A 1 3.64 16.33 -20.98
C MET A 1 2.17 16.50 -20.69
N SER A 2 1.63 15.77 -19.72
CA SER A 2 0.31 16.08 -19.17
C SER A 2 0.40 17.44 -18.47
N ASP A 3 -0.56 18.31 -18.70
CA ASP A 3 -0.66 19.57 -17.96
C ASP A 3 -0.79 19.28 -16.46
N PHE A 4 -0.18 20.14 -15.63
CA PHE A 4 -0.27 20.01 -14.19
C PHE A 4 -1.73 20.04 -13.71
N SER A 5 -2.12 19.05 -12.89
CA SER A 5 -3.44 18.99 -12.26
C SER A 5 -3.32 18.55 -10.80
N LEU A 6 -4.24 19.02 -9.96
CA LEU A 6 -4.39 18.59 -8.56
C LEU A 6 -5.39 17.42 -8.42
N SER A 7 -6.09 17.07 -9.50
CA SER A 7 -7.03 15.94 -9.49
C SER A 7 -6.29 14.62 -9.72
N LEU A 8 -6.61 13.60 -8.94
CA LEU A 8 -6.21 12.23 -9.22
C LEU A 8 -6.83 11.73 -10.53
N SER A 9 -6.11 10.88 -11.26
CA SER A 9 -6.66 10.16 -12.42
C SER A 9 -7.74 9.15 -11.99
N GLU A 10 -8.54 8.66 -12.94
CA GLU A 10 -9.54 7.62 -12.67
C GLU A 10 -8.90 6.33 -12.12
N ASP A 11 -7.72 5.95 -12.63
CA ASP A 11 -6.95 4.80 -12.15
C ASP A 11 -6.49 5.00 -10.70
N GLN A 12 -6.00 6.20 -10.36
CA GLN A 12 -5.57 6.55 -9.01
C GLN A 12 -6.74 6.58 -8.03
N GLN A 13 -7.89 7.12 -8.43
CA GLN A 13 -9.10 7.09 -7.61
C GLN A 13 -9.61 5.66 -7.39
N THR A 14 -9.47 4.79 -8.39
CA THR A 14 -9.83 3.38 -8.29
C THR A 14 -8.94 2.66 -7.28
N ILE A 15 -7.62 2.86 -7.37
CA ILE A 15 -6.67 2.30 -6.41
C ILE A 15 -6.92 2.87 -5.01
N GLN A 16 -7.10 4.18 -4.88
CA GLN A 16 -7.40 4.83 -3.61
C GLN A 16 -8.59 4.16 -2.92
N LYS A 17 -9.72 4.07 -3.63
CA LYS A 17 -10.93 3.45 -3.09
C LYS A 17 -10.69 2.00 -2.69
N TRP A 18 -10.05 1.23 -3.57
CA TRP A 18 -9.80 -0.18 -3.32
C TRP A 18 -8.94 -0.43 -2.07
N VAL A 19 -7.88 0.37 -1.87
CA VAL A 19 -7.04 0.26 -0.67
C VAL A 19 -7.77 0.79 0.57
N HIS A 20 -8.57 1.85 0.43
CA HIS A 20 -9.40 2.36 1.51
C HIS A 20 -10.41 1.32 2.00
N ASP A 21 -11.09 0.63 1.09
CA ASP A 21 -12.05 -0.43 1.42
C ASP A 21 -11.34 -1.54 2.23
N PHE A 22 -10.14 -1.97 1.81
CA PHE A 22 -9.34 -2.95 2.58
C PHE A 22 -8.90 -2.40 3.96
N ALA A 23 -8.50 -1.13 4.02
CA ALA A 23 -8.07 -0.50 5.26
C ALA A 23 -9.22 -0.37 6.27
N GLU A 24 -10.42 0.00 5.80
CA GLU A 24 -11.63 0.13 6.61
C GLU A 24 -12.17 -1.22 7.09
N GLU A 25 -12.23 -2.22 6.22
CA GLU A 25 -12.86 -3.51 6.51
C GLU A 25 -11.94 -4.48 7.25
N VAL A 26 -10.61 -4.41 7.02
CA VAL A 26 -9.66 -5.41 7.54
C VAL A 26 -8.65 -4.82 8.50
N VAL A 27 -7.96 -3.74 8.11
CA VAL A 27 -6.82 -3.20 8.88
C VAL A 27 -7.28 -2.48 10.14
N ARG A 28 -8.22 -1.53 10.00
CA ARG A 28 -8.68 -0.69 11.10
C ARG A 28 -9.36 -1.48 12.23
N PRO A 29 -10.21 -2.49 11.94
CA PRO A 29 -10.81 -3.33 12.99
C PRO A 29 -9.77 -4.17 13.74
N ALA A 30 -8.70 -4.59 13.06
CA ALA A 30 -7.60 -5.35 13.65
C ALA A 30 -6.62 -4.48 14.46
N ALA A 31 -6.51 -3.19 14.16
CA ALA A 31 -5.47 -2.30 14.71
C ALA A 31 -5.28 -2.40 16.24
N HIS A 32 -6.36 -2.29 17.02
CA HIS A 32 -6.27 -2.26 18.48
C HIS A 32 -5.82 -3.60 19.08
N GLU A 33 -6.33 -4.72 18.57
CA GLU A 33 -5.94 -6.04 19.07
C GLU A 33 -4.46 -6.33 18.77
N TRP A 34 -3.98 -5.92 17.58
CA TRP A 34 -2.59 -6.15 17.20
C TRP A 34 -1.61 -5.21 17.89
N ASP A 35 -2.03 -3.98 18.20
CA ASP A 35 -1.26 -3.06 19.04
C ASP A 35 -1.05 -3.64 20.45
N GLU A 36 -2.11 -4.16 21.09
CA GLU A 36 -2.00 -4.79 22.42
C GLU A 36 -1.18 -6.08 22.43
N ARG A 37 -1.25 -6.87 21.35
CA ARG A 37 -0.55 -8.16 21.27
C ARG A 37 0.93 -8.01 20.95
N GLU A 38 1.34 -6.92 20.31
CA GLU A 38 2.71 -6.69 19.82
C GLU A 38 3.26 -7.85 18.94
N GLU A 39 2.37 -8.55 18.23
CA GLU A 39 2.70 -9.70 17.38
C GLU A 39 2.63 -9.34 15.89
N PHE A 40 3.38 -10.07 15.06
CA PHE A 40 3.35 -9.85 13.62
C PHE A 40 1.97 -10.26 13.02
N PRO A 41 1.34 -9.41 12.20
CA PRO A 41 -0.02 -9.60 11.71
C PRO A 41 -0.12 -10.58 10.53
N TYR A 42 0.34 -11.83 10.69
CA TYR A 42 0.28 -12.85 9.63
C TYR A 42 -1.08 -12.96 8.93
N PRO A 43 -2.23 -13.01 9.64
CA PRO A 43 -3.53 -13.15 8.97
C PRO A 43 -3.91 -11.96 8.09
N VAL A 44 -3.49 -10.74 8.46
CA VAL A 44 -3.79 -9.52 7.67
C VAL A 44 -2.84 -9.43 6.48
N VAL A 45 -1.56 -9.79 6.68
CA VAL A 45 -0.56 -9.84 5.60
C VAL A 45 -0.96 -10.87 4.54
N GLU A 46 -1.42 -12.06 4.95
CA GLU A 46 -1.93 -13.08 4.01
C GLU A 46 -3.12 -12.57 3.19
N GLN A 47 -4.09 -11.91 3.82
CA GLN A 47 -5.21 -11.30 3.10
C GLN A 47 -4.77 -10.19 2.14
N ALA A 48 -3.83 -9.34 2.54
CA ALA A 48 -3.23 -8.33 1.65
C ALA A 48 -2.53 -8.98 0.44
N ALA A 49 -1.93 -10.16 0.62
CA ALA A 49 -1.34 -10.95 -0.45
C ALA A 49 -2.39 -11.46 -1.44
N GLU A 50 -3.49 -12.01 -0.91
CA GLU A 50 -4.58 -12.59 -1.70
C GLU A 50 -5.26 -11.56 -2.61
N ILE A 51 -5.46 -10.33 -2.11
CA ILE A 51 -6.01 -9.24 -2.93
C ILE A 51 -4.96 -8.64 -3.89
N GLY A 52 -3.68 -8.97 -3.73
CA GLY A 52 -2.60 -8.51 -4.59
C GLY A 52 -2.04 -7.13 -4.23
N LEU A 53 -2.25 -6.64 -3.00
CA LEU A 53 -1.90 -5.29 -2.56
C LEU A 53 -0.40 -4.96 -2.65
N TYR A 54 0.46 -5.98 -2.63
CA TYR A 54 1.90 -5.85 -2.79
C TYR A 54 2.44 -6.84 -3.84
N SER A 55 1.60 -7.19 -4.81
CA SER A 55 1.97 -8.05 -5.93
C SER A 55 2.94 -7.35 -6.89
N PHE A 56 3.58 -8.14 -7.76
CA PHE A 56 4.41 -7.59 -8.84
C PHE A 56 3.61 -6.65 -9.75
N ASP A 57 2.36 -7.01 -10.07
CA ASP A 57 1.49 -6.20 -10.92
C ASP A 57 1.16 -4.85 -10.29
N PHE A 58 0.92 -4.81 -8.96
CA PHE A 58 0.72 -3.57 -8.22
C PHE A 58 1.94 -2.64 -8.34
N PHE A 59 3.14 -3.16 -8.08
CA PHE A 59 4.36 -2.36 -8.20
C PHE A 59 4.65 -1.95 -9.64
N ALA A 60 4.40 -2.83 -10.62
CA ALA A 60 4.54 -2.47 -12.03
C ALA A 60 3.61 -1.30 -12.40
N ASN A 61 2.34 -1.36 -12.00
CA ASN A 61 1.39 -0.27 -12.24
C ASN A 61 1.87 1.06 -11.63
N ALA A 62 2.31 1.02 -10.37
CA ALA A 62 2.85 2.20 -9.69
C ALA A 62 4.12 2.76 -10.34
N MET A 63 4.99 1.91 -10.89
CA MET A 63 6.23 2.33 -11.57
C MET A 63 5.98 2.90 -12.97
N PHE A 64 4.90 2.49 -13.65
CA PHE A 64 4.51 3.04 -14.95
C PHE A 64 3.68 4.32 -14.85
N ASP A 65 3.16 4.66 -13.67
CA ASP A 65 2.49 5.93 -13.42
C ASP A 65 3.47 7.10 -13.58
N GLN A 66 3.29 7.90 -14.63
CA GLN A 66 4.14 9.07 -14.92
C GLN A 66 4.04 10.17 -13.86
N THR A 67 2.95 10.20 -13.08
CA THR A 67 2.80 11.18 -11.99
C THR A 67 3.53 10.75 -10.72
N GLY A 68 3.81 9.45 -10.57
CA GLY A 68 4.39 8.86 -9.37
C GLY A 68 3.48 8.91 -8.13
N LEU A 69 2.18 9.19 -8.29
CA LEU A 69 1.23 9.36 -7.18
C LEU A 69 0.54 8.06 -6.79
N THR A 70 0.47 7.06 -7.67
CA THR A 70 -0.21 5.78 -7.39
C THR A 70 0.27 5.12 -6.09
N LEU A 71 1.59 5.02 -5.89
CA LEU A 71 2.13 4.38 -4.68
C LEU A 71 1.88 5.22 -3.41
N PRO A 72 2.18 6.54 -3.37
CA PRO A 72 1.82 7.38 -2.23
C PRO A 72 0.34 7.32 -1.84
N VAL A 73 -0.57 7.39 -2.81
CA VAL A 73 -2.03 7.36 -2.57
C VAL A 73 -2.45 6.02 -1.97
N ALA A 74 -1.96 4.89 -2.52
CA ALA A 74 -2.26 3.57 -1.96
C ALA A 74 -1.71 3.42 -0.53
N LEU A 75 -0.49 3.89 -0.28
CA LEU A 75 0.10 3.80 1.06
C LEU A 75 -0.64 4.70 2.06
N GLU A 76 -1.06 5.89 1.68
CA GLU A 76 -1.82 6.78 2.56
C GLU A 76 -3.09 6.09 3.10
N GLU A 77 -3.86 5.44 2.22
CA GLU A 77 -5.08 4.73 2.61
C GLU A 77 -4.81 3.53 3.52
N LEU A 78 -3.75 2.76 3.24
CA LEU A 78 -3.38 1.64 4.10
C LEU A 78 -2.96 2.11 5.50
N PHE A 79 -2.15 3.17 5.57
CA PHE A 79 -1.67 3.74 6.83
C PHE A 79 -2.76 4.48 7.60
N TRP A 80 -3.82 4.93 6.93
CA TRP A 80 -5.03 5.41 7.59
C TRP A 80 -5.71 4.31 8.42
N GLY A 81 -5.62 3.05 7.97
CA GLY A 81 -6.10 1.88 8.71
C GLY A 81 -5.29 1.67 10.00
N ASP A 82 -3.99 1.39 9.85
CA ASP A 82 -3.04 1.31 10.96
C ASP A 82 -1.60 1.41 10.47
N ALA A 83 -0.76 2.15 11.18
CA ALA A 83 0.63 2.37 10.78
C ALA A 83 1.53 1.15 11.02
N GLY A 84 1.29 0.36 12.07
CA GLY A 84 2.08 -0.83 12.39
C GLY A 84 1.83 -1.97 11.42
N ILE A 85 0.56 -2.26 11.12
CA ILE A 85 0.13 -3.22 10.11
C ILE A 85 0.54 -2.75 8.72
N GLY A 86 0.37 -1.45 8.40
CA GLY A 86 0.83 -0.87 7.14
C GLY A 86 2.32 -1.08 6.89
N LEU A 87 3.15 -0.85 7.93
CA LEU A 87 4.59 -1.16 7.88
C LEU A 87 4.89 -2.66 7.82
N SER A 88 4.07 -3.50 8.43
CA SER A 88 4.25 -4.96 8.34
C SER A 88 4.07 -5.47 6.92
N ILE A 89 3.18 -4.85 6.14
CA ILE A 89 2.95 -5.18 4.72
C ILE A 89 4.04 -4.57 3.82
N PHE A 90 4.28 -3.26 3.93
CA PHE A 90 5.14 -2.53 2.98
C PHE A 90 6.57 -2.27 3.44
N GLY A 91 6.92 -2.56 4.68
CA GLY A 91 8.25 -2.24 5.24
C GLY A 91 9.40 -2.93 4.50
N SER A 92 9.18 -4.14 3.99
CA SER A 92 10.14 -4.87 3.15
C SER A 92 10.42 -4.16 1.81
N GLY A 93 9.46 -3.37 1.33
CA GLY A 93 9.58 -2.55 0.12
C GLY A 93 10.70 -1.52 0.20
N LEU A 94 11.04 -1.02 1.39
CA LEU A 94 12.16 -0.08 1.57
C LEU A 94 13.52 -0.74 1.26
N ALA A 95 13.71 -1.99 1.72
CA ALA A 95 14.90 -2.76 1.40
C ALA A 95 14.94 -3.12 -0.09
N ALA A 96 13.80 -3.52 -0.65
CA ALA A 96 13.66 -3.82 -2.08
C ALA A 96 13.99 -2.60 -2.96
N ALA A 97 13.53 -1.41 -2.59
CA ALA A 97 13.84 -0.17 -3.28
C ALA A 97 15.34 0.12 -3.29
N GLY A 98 16.04 -0.13 -2.17
CA GLY A 98 17.50 -0.02 -2.11
C GLY A 98 18.20 -0.97 -3.10
N ILE A 99 17.77 -2.23 -3.15
CA ILE A 99 18.31 -3.21 -4.11
C ILE A 99 17.99 -2.79 -5.55
N ALA A 100 16.78 -2.30 -5.83
CA ALA A 100 16.40 -1.85 -7.17
C ALA A 100 17.21 -0.62 -7.63
N ALA A 101 17.57 0.27 -6.70
CA ALA A 101 18.28 1.50 -7.02
C ALA A 101 19.78 1.29 -7.30
N VAL A 102 20.44 0.36 -6.59
CA VAL A 102 21.91 0.20 -6.65
C VAL A 102 22.40 -1.24 -6.82
N GLY A 103 21.49 -2.21 -6.93
CA GLY A 103 21.81 -3.62 -7.13
C GLY A 103 22.41 -3.89 -8.50
N THR A 104 23.28 -4.90 -8.56
CA THR A 104 23.99 -5.35 -9.78
C THR A 104 23.28 -6.53 -10.44
#